data_AF-A0A6P0JS36-F1
#
_entry.id   AF-A0A6P0JS36-F1
#
_cell.length_a   1.000
_cell.length_b   1.000
_cell.length_c   1.000
_cell.angle_alpha   90.00
_cell.angle_beta   90.00
_cell.angle_gamma   90.00
#
_symmetry.space_group_name_H-M   'P 1'
#
loop_
_entity.id
_entity.type
_entity.pdbx_description
1 polymer ?
#
loop_
_entity_poly.entity_id
_entity_poly.type
_entity_poly.pdbx_seq_one_letter_code
_entity_poly.pdbx_strand_id
1 'polypeptide(L)'
;MSSSECIREYIGDEEKRYMQEISLSSGIVIVFDHFHFREHIIEKITPHKLWPEFGFQIAGTRQLINGNSHQAGENFLAIGTYSKGTQEFPSHEKIIKIDIHINPLLLGDYIPQPSSGIPSAFSQLLDGKDEEFYLGCGQTTPAMQVALHQMLNCPYQG
;
A
#
# COMPACT_ATOMS: atom_id res chain seq x y z
N MET A 1 -20.03 9.55 -8.45
CA MET A 1 -19.35 8.40 -7.83
C MET A 1 -18.99 8.82 -6.42
N SER A 2 -19.48 8.09 -5.42
CA SER A 2 -19.33 8.47 -4.01
C SER A 2 -17.90 8.21 -3.58
N SER A 3 -17.14 9.25 -3.25
CA SER A 3 -15.90 9.13 -2.49
C SER A 3 -16.26 8.61 -1.10
N SER A 4 -15.94 7.36 -0.80
CA SER A 4 -16.02 6.84 0.55
C SER A 4 -14.83 7.38 1.35
N GLU A 5 -15.05 8.49 2.05
CA GLU A 5 -14.11 9.00 3.05
C GLU A 5 -14.16 8.04 4.26
N CYS A 6 -13.26 7.06 4.29
CA CYS A 6 -13.13 6.17 5.44
C CYS A 6 -12.33 6.89 6.53
N ILE A 7 -13.00 7.65 7.38
CA ILE A 7 -12.39 8.21 8.59
C ILE A 7 -12.23 7.05 9.58
N ARG A 8 -11.00 6.53 9.74
CA ARG A 8 -10.66 5.63 10.85
C ARG A 8 -10.25 6.50 12.04
N GLU A 9 -11.11 6.57 13.05
CA GLU A 9 -10.82 7.29 14.30
C GLU A 9 -9.75 6.54 15.10
N TYR A 10 -8.64 7.22 15.37
CA TYR A 10 -7.60 6.76 16.30
C TYR A 10 -7.77 7.47 17.64
N ILE A 11 -7.59 6.73 18.74
CA ILE A 11 -7.74 7.24 20.10
C ILE A 11 -6.45 7.99 20.47
N GLY A 12 -6.48 9.31 20.29
CA GLY A 12 -5.42 10.24 20.71
C GLY A 12 -5.67 11.61 20.08
N ASP A 13 -5.97 12.62 20.88
CA ASP A 13 -6.46 13.95 20.46
C ASP A 13 -5.50 14.76 19.55
N GLU A 14 -4.31 14.24 19.21
CA GLU A 14 -3.27 14.97 18.47
C GLU A 14 -2.65 14.24 17.26
N GLU A 15 -3.18 13.08 16.88
CA GLU A 15 -2.73 12.34 15.70
C GLU A 15 -3.53 12.75 14.46
N LYS A 16 -2.84 13.09 13.37
CA LYS A 16 -3.51 13.46 12.12
C LYS A 16 -3.20 12.41 11.06
N ARG A 17 -4.21 11.59 10.74
CA ARG A 17 -4.23 10.76 9.54
C ARG A 17 -5.21 11.36 8.55
N TYR A 18 -4.75 11.63 7.34
CA TYR A 18 -5.59 11.93 6.20
C TYR A 18 -5.44 10.79 5.20
N MET A 19 -6.56 10.15 4.87
CA MET A 19 -6.62 9.07 3.90
C MET A 19 -7.60 9.45 2.82
N GLN A 20 -7.14 9.39 1.57
CA GLN A 20 -7.97 9.61 0.39
C GLN A 20 -7.95 8.35 -0.47
N GLU A 21 -9.13 7.88 -0.84
CA GLU A 21 -9.29 6.74 -1.73
C GLU A 21 -9.87 7.19 -3.08
N ILE A 22 -9.27 6.74 -4.18
CA ILE A 22 -9.75 6.94 -5.54
C ILE A 22 -9.99 5.57 -6.17
N SER A 23 -11.26 5.26 -6.43
CA SER A 23 -11.67 4.06 -7.15
C SER A 23 -11.81 4.35 -8.65
N LEU A 24 -11.09 3.60 -9.48
CA LEU A 24 -11.16 3.67 -10.94
C LEU A 24 -12.10 2.59 -11.47
N SER A 25 -12.82 2.88 -12.57
CA SER A 25 -13.72 1.92 -13.23
C SER A 25 -13.03 0.65 -13.72
N SER A 26 -11.71 0.69 -13.81
CA SER A 26 -10.85 -0.42 -14.19
C SER A 26 -10.60 -1.41 -13.02
N GLY A 27 -11.22 -1.20 -11.85
CA GLY A 27 -11.04 -2.01 -10.65
C GLY A 27 -9.69 -1.83 -9.97
N ILE A 28 -9.03 -0.69 -10.25
CA ILE A 28 -7.88 -0.19 -9.50
C ILE A 28 -8.40 0.75 -8.42
N VAL A 29 -7.88 0.60 -7.22
CA VAL A 29 -8.10 1.52 -6.10
C VAL A 29 -6.76 2.11 -5.71
N ILE A 30 -6.68 3.44 -5.66
CA ILE A 30 -5.49 4.17 -5.24
C ILE A 30 -5.80 4.81 -3.89
N VAL A 31 -4.96 4.52 -2.89
CA VAL A 31 -5.06 5.09 -1.55
C VAL A 31 -3.87 6.01 -1.32
N PHE A 32 -4.16 7.26 -0.96
CA PHE A 32 -3.19 8.25 -0.53
C PHE A 32 -3.29 8.37 0.98
N ASP A 33 -2.20 8.08 1.67
CA ASP A 33 -2.19 7.96 3.12
C ASP A 33 -1.13 8.92 3.68
N HIS A 34 -1.60 9.94 4.40
CA HIS A 34 -0.76 10.96 5.03
C HIS A 34 -0.91 10.85 6.55
N PHE A 35 0.18 10.51 7.23
CA PHE A 35 0.21 10.40 8.68
C PHE A 35 1.16 11.44 9.27
N HIS A 36 0.77 11.94 10.43
CA HIS A 36 1.66 12.65 11.32
C HIS A 36 1.35 12.21 12.74
N PHE A 37 2.22 11.36 13.28
CA PHE A 37 2.11 10.85 14.64
C PHE A 37 3.02 11.65 15.55
N ARG A 38 2.49 12.20 16.64
CA ARG A 38 3.33 12.87 17.66
C ARG A 38 4.03 11.86 18.54
N GLU A 39 3.40 10.72 18.75
CA GLU A 39 3.91 9.64 19.59
C GLU A 39 4.32 8.44 18.75
N HIS A 40 5.01 7.51 19.38
CA HIS A 40 5.39 6.26 18.74
C HIS A 40 4.16 5.34 18.73
N ILE A 41 3.69 4.97 17.55
CA ILE A 41 2.47 4.17 17.41
C ILE A 41 2.80 2.74 17.03
N ILE A 42 2.22 1.80 17.77
CA ILE A 42 2.27 0.37 17.48
C ILE A 42 0.88 -0.08 17.07
N GLU A 43 0.70 -0.34 15.78
CA GLU A 43 -0.56 -0.85 15.24
C GLU A 43 -0.55 -2.37 15.23
N LYS A 44 -1.60 -2.98 15.79
CA LYS A 44 -1.80 -4.43 15.78
C LYS A 44 -2.50 -4.84 14.50
N ILE A 45 -1.87 -5.74 13.76
CA ILE A 45 -2.42 -6.29 12.52
C ILE A 45 -3.05 -7.64 12.83
N THR A 46 -4.34 -7.76 12.53
CA THR A 46 -5.07 -9.03 12.56
C THR A 46 -4.96 -9.72 11.20
N PRO A 47 -4.99 -11.06 11.16
CA PRO A 47 -4.97 -11.78 9.89
C PRO A 47 -6.14 -11.39 9.00
N HIS A 48 -5.85 -10.99 7.77
CA HIS A 48 -6.84 -10.69 6.75
C HIS A 48 -6.27 -10.94 5.36
N LYS A 49 -7.13 -11.30 4.41
CA LYS A 49 -6.77 -11.48 3.01
C LYS A 49 -6.60 -10.12 2.36
N LEU A 50 -5.46 -9.92 1.70
CA LEU A 50 -5.15 -8.72 0.93
C LEU A 50 -5.55 -8.91 -0.53
N TRP A 51 -6.03 -7.83 -1.11
CA TRP A 51 -5.89 -7.65 -2.56
C TRP A 51 -4.43 -7.32 -2.87
N PRO A 52 -3.91 -7.70 -4.05
CA PRO A 52 -2.58 -7.26 -4.50
C PRO A 52 -2.39 -5.78 -4.25
N GLU A 53 -1.36 -5.46 -3.47
CA GLU A 53 -1.01 -4.10 -3.06
C GLU A 53 0.37 -3.77 -3.61
N PHE A 54 0.45 -2.73 -4.44
CA PHE A 54 1.70 -2.07 -4.77
C PHE A 54 1.79 -0.80 -3.92
N GLY A 55 2.62 -0.84 -2.89
CA GLY A 55 2.78 0.28 -1.97
C GLY A 55 4.08 1.03 -2.21
N PHE A 56 4.02 2.35 -2.04
CA PHE A 56 5.15 3.27 -2.23
C PHE A 56 5.30 4.16 -1.01
N GLN A 57 6.46 4.10 -0.37
CA GLN A 57 6.81 4.93 0.76
C GLN A 57 7.49 6.20 0.24
N ILE A 58 6.78 7.32 0.27
CA ILE A 58 7.24 8.60 -0.32
C ILE A 58 8.03 9.41 0.71
N ALA A 59 7.57 9.40 1.97
CA ALA A 59 8.22 10.10 3.07
C ALA A 59 8.07 9.32 4.38
N GLY A 60 9.04 9.48 5.28
CA GLY A 60 9.07 8.85 6.59
C GLY A 60 9.36 7.35 6.54
N THR A 61 9.32 6.74 7.71
CA THR A 61 9.70 5.36 7.98
C THR A 61 8.55 4.61 8.63
N ARG A 62 8.42 3.33 8.30
CA ARG A 62 7.50 2.39 8.98
C ARG A 62 8.24 1.10 9.27
N GLN A 63 8.15 0.59 10.49
CA GLN A 63 8.59 -0.77 10.79
C GLN A 63 7.45 -1.75 10.50
N LEU A 64 7.77 -2.82 9.78
CA LEU A 64 6.86 -3.86 9.34
C LEU A 64 6.79 -5.01 10.34
N ILE A 65 5.79 -5.86 10.15
CA ILE A 65 5.53 -7.06 10.95
C ILE A 65 6.72 -8.03 11.01
N ASN A 66 7.53 -8.08 9.96
CA ASN A 66 8.70 -8.97 9.88
C ASN A 66 9.97 -8.36 10.53
N GLY A 67 9.88 -7.19 11.16
CA GLY A 67 11.00 -6.47 11.76
C GLY A 67 11.84 -5.66 10.76
N ASN A 68 11.54 -5.72 9.46
CA ASN A 68 12.15 -4.83 8.48
C ASN A 68 11.49 -3.44 8.54
N SER A 69 12.17 -2.42 8.02
CA SER A 69 11.59 -1.09 7.84
C SER A 69 11.35 -0.79 6.38
N HIS A 70 10.25 -0.11 6.06
CA HIS A 70 10.09 0.62 4.80
C HIS A 70 10.48 2.08 5.00
N GLN A 71 11.40 2.53 4.15
CA GLN A 71 11.99 3.87 4.15
C GLN A 71 11.49 4.69 2.96
N ALA A 72 11.61 6.01 3.04
CA ALA A 72 11.31 6.89 1.92
C ALA A 72 12.12 6.48 0.66
N GLY A 73 11.43 6.38 -0.46
CA GLY A 73 12.00 5.90 -1.73
C GLY A 73 11.85 4.41 -1.94
N GLU A 74 11.36 3.64 -0.98
CA GLU A 74 11.11 2.21 -1.15
C GLU A 74 9.69 1.92 -1.65
N ASN A 75 9.55 0.81 -2.36
CA ASN A 75 8.27 0.29 -2.79
C ASN A 75 8.16 -1.19 -2.42
N PHE A 76 6.94 -1.70 -2.39
CA PHE A 76 6.71 -3.10 -2.15
C PHE A 76 5.52 -3.63 -2.93
N LEU A 77 5.44 -4.95 -2.94
CA LEU A 77 4.36 -5.70 -3.51
C LEU A 77 3.95 -6.78 -2.51
N ALA A 78 2.72 -6.67 -2.01
CA ALA A 78 2.14 -7.58 -1.04
C ALA A 78 0.94 -8.34 -1.63
N ILE A 79 0.91 -9.65 -1.45
CA ILE A 79 -0.17 -10.55 -1.87
C ILE A 79 -0.43 -11.61 -0.79
N GLY A 80 -1.67 -12.04 -0.68
CA GLY A 80 -2.06 -13.18 0.15
C GLY A 80 -2.64 -12.74 1.49
N THR A 81 -2.43 -13.54 2.53
CA THR A 81 -3.01 -13.26 3.85
C THR A 81 -1.96 -12.66 4.78
N TYR A 82 -2.16 -11.42 5.25
CA TYR A 82 -1.27 -10.86 6.28
C TYR A 82 -1.27 -11.78 7.50
N SER A 83 -0.09 -12.08 8.02
CA SER A 83 0.03 -12.74 9.31
C SER A 83 -0.32 -11.77 10.43
N LYS A 84 -0.72 -12.32 11.58
CA LYS A 84 -0.88 -11.54 12.81
C LYS A 84 0.48 -10.92 13.16
N GLY A 85 0.48 -9.64 13.52
CA GLY A 85 1.71 -8.96 13.92
C GLY A 85 1.51 -7.55 14.42
N THR A 86 2.60 -6.81 14.49
CA THR A 86 2.61 -5.39 14.83
C THR A 86 3.41 -4.64 13.79
N GLN A 87 2.97 -3.42 13.48
CA GLN A 87 3.77 -2.47 12.73
C GLN A 87 3.93 -1.21 13.56
N GLU A 88 5.06 -0.53 13.36
CA GLU A 88 5.42 0.62 14.17
C GLU A 88 5.63 1.86 13.30
N PHE A 89 5.16 2.98 13.81
CA PHE A 89 5.27 4.29 13.21
C PHE A 89 6.04 5.20 14.18
N PRO A 90 7.29 5.57 13.86
CA PRO A 90 8.11 6.44 14.72
C PRO A 90 7.43 7.76 15.05
N SER A 91 7.69 8.27 16.26
CA SER A 91 7.19 9.58 16.69
C SER A 91 7.77 10.71 15.84
N HIS A 92 6.99 11.77 15.67
CA HIS A 92 7.36 13.00 14.96
C HIS A 92 7.73 12.82 13.48
N GLU A 93 7.46 11.66 12.89
CA GLU A 93 7.62 11.44 11.46
C GLU A 93 6.35 11.78 10.70
N LYS A 94 6.53 12.52 9.59
CA LYS A 94 5.49 12.67 8.58
C LYS A 94 5.63 11.53 7.59
N ILE A 95 4.63 10.67 7.54
CA ILE A 95 4.59 9.54 6.61
C ILE A 95 3.66 9.89 5.45
N ILE A 96 4.15 9.66 4.24
CA ILE A 96 3.36 9.78 3.01
C ILE A 96 3.50 8.46 2.28
N LYS A 97 2.38 7.78 2.05
CA LYS A 97 2.29 6.51 1.36
C LYS A 97 1.26 6.58 0.25
N ILE A 98 1.54 5.89 -0.85
CA ILE A 98 0.54 5.60 -1.88
C ILE A 98 0.44 4.09 -2.03
N ASP A 99 -0.78 3.57 -1.97
CA ASP A 99 -1.07 2.17 -2.24
C ASP A 99 -1.95 2.04 -3.46
N ILE A 100 -1.61 1.08 -4.31
CA ILE A 100 -2.39 0.73 -5.47
C ILE A 100 -2.87 -0.70 -5.26
N HIS A 101 -4.17 -0.84 -5.05
CA HIS A 101 -4.83 -2.13 -5.00
C HIS A 101 -5.46 -2.44 -6.34
N ILE A 102 -5.29 -3.68 -6.81
CA ILE A 102 -5.91 -4.15 -8.05
C ILE A 102 -6.85 -5.29 -7.70
N ASN A 103 -8.08 -5.24 -8.22
CA ASN A 103 -8.99 -6.37 -8.13
C ASN A 103 -8.32 -7.63 -8.71
N PRO A 104 -8.17 -8.72 -7.93
CA PRO A 104 -7.52 -9.95 -8.39
C PRO A 104 -8.08 -10.48 -9.72
N LEU A 105 -9.39 -10.32 -9.95
CA LEU A 105 -10.06 -10.79 -11.18
C LEU A 105 -9.64 -10.03 -12.44
N LEU A 106 -9.10 -8.82 -12.28
CA LEU A 106 -8.65 -7.97 -13.38
C LEU A 106 -7.13 -7.93 -13.49
N LEU A 107 -6.42 -8.58 -12.55
CA LEU A 107 -4.96 -8.53 -12.48
C LEU A 107 -4.30 -9.06 -13.76
N GLY A 108 -4.88 -10.11 -14.36
CA GLY A 108 -4.41 -10.68 -15.62
C GLY A 108 -4.49 -9.74 -16.83
N ASP A 109 -5.34 -8.71 -16.76
CA ASP A 109 -5.48 -7.72 -17.84
C ASP A 109 -4.36 -6.67 -17.82
N TYR A 110 -3.72 -6.46 -16.66
CA TYR A 110 -2.64 -5.48 -16.47
C TYR A 110 -1.24 -6.09 -16.61
N ILE A 111 -1.13 -7.40 -16.42
CA ILE A 111 0.13 -8.10 -16.42
C ILE A 111 0.26 -8.81 -17.76
N PRO A 112 1.24 -8.43 -18.61
CA PRO A 112 1.53 -9.17 -19.84
C PRO A 112 1.73 -10.65 -19.51
N GLN A 113 1.20 -11.56 -20.34
CA GLN A 113 1.31 -13.01 -20.14
C GLN A 113 2.70 -13.44 -19.64
N PRO A 114 2.79 -14.46 -18.76
CA PRO A 114 3.97 -14.75 -17.95
C PRO A 114 5.16 -15.17 -18.82
N SER A 115 5.85 -14.16 -19.34
CA SER A 115 7.13 -14.28 -20.02
C SER A 115 8.16 -13.76 -19.02
N SER A 116 8.64 -14.68 -18.18
CA SER A 116 9.83 -14.53 -17.32
C SER A 116 9.93 -13.23 -16.51
N GLY A 117 9.38 -13.19 -15.30
CA GLY A 117 9.66 -12.09 -14.37
C GLY A 117 8.66 -11.89 -13.23
N ILE A 118 7.51 -12.55 -13.30
CA ILE A 118 6.48 -12.44 -12.27
C ILE A 118 6.82 -13.43 -11.12
N PRO A 119 6.78 -13.00 -9.84
CA PRO A 119 6.95 -13.91 -8.71
C PRO A 119 5.95 -15.06 -8.76
N SER A 120 6.33 -16.26 -8.31
CA SER A 120 5.42 -17.42 -8.30
C SER A 120 4.13 -17.16 -7.54
N ALA A 121 4.16 -16.26 -6.55
CA ALA A 121 3.01 -15.84 -5.77
C ALA A 121 1.96 -15.04 -6.57
N PHE A 122 2.33 -14.43 -7.68
CA PHE A 122 1.34 -13.85 -8.60
C PHE A 122 0.69 -14.91 -9.47
N SER A 123 1.48 -15.88 -9.95
CA SER A 123 0.95 -16.96 -10.80
C SER A 123 -0.05 -17.80 -10.03
N GLN A 124 0.23 -18.10 -8.77
CA GLN A 124 -0.67 -18.87 -7.91
C GLN A 124 -1.96 -18.08 -7.57
N LEU A 125 -1.87 -16.76 -7.38
CA LEU A 125 -3.04 -15.90 -7.20
C LEU A 125 -3.92 -15.87 -8.45
N LEU A 126 -3.32 -15.75 -9.65
CA LEU A 126 -4.04 -15.82 -10.92
C LEU A 126 -4.72 -17.19 -11.13
N ASP A 127 -4.14 -18.26 -10.59
CA ASP A 127 -4.73 -19.61 -10.56
C ASP A 127 -5.85 -19.75 -9.50
N GLY A 128 -6.15 -18.71 -8.72
CA GLY A 128 -7.19 -18.74 -7.68
C GLY A 128 -6.83 -19.59 -6.46
N LYS A 129 -5.55 -19.86 -6.22
CA LYS A 129 -5.09 -20.61 -5.04
C LYS A 129 -4.99 -19.67 -3.84
N ASP A 130 -5.40 -20.16 -2.66
CA ASP A 130 -5.18 -19.45 -1.41
C ASP A 130 -3.70 -19.57 -1.01
N GLU A 131 -3.06 -18.43 -0.75
CA GLU A 131 -1.60 -18.37 -0.62
C GLU A 131 -1.09 -17.92 0.75
N GLU A 132 0.11 -18.42 1.05
CA GLU A 132 1.05 -17.84 2.01
C GLU A 132 1.34 -16.38 1.65
N PHE A 133 1.62 -15.56 2.65
CA PHE A 133 1.93 -14.14 2.46
C PHE A 133 3.20 -13.96 1.61
N TYR A 134 3.08 -13.24 0.50
CA TYR A 134 4.22 -12.77 -0.27
C TYR A 134 4.44 -11.28 -0.04
N LEU A 135 5.69 -10.90 0.23
CA LEU A 135 6.15 -9.52 0.28
C LEU A 135 7.45 -9.38 -0.50
N GLY A 136 7.40 -8.66 -1.62
CA GLY A 136 8.58 -8.25 -2.38
C GLY A 136 8.88 -6.78 -2.15
N CYS A 137 10.04 -6.43 -1.63
CA CYS A 137 10.49 -5.06 -1.43
C CYS A 137 11.46 -4.61 -2.55
N GLY A 138 11.47 -3.32 -2.85
CA GLY A 138 12.30 -2.73 -3.89
C GLY A 138 12.52 -1.24 -3.70
N GLN A 139 13.23 -0.64 -4.67
CA GLN A 139 13.49 0.79 -4.71
C GLN A 139 12.61 1.44 -5.79
N THR A 140 11.96 2.54 -5.43
CA THR A 140 11.15 3.34 -6.34
C THR A 140 12.05 3.91 -7.42
N THR A 141 11.82 3.46 -8.65
CA THR A 141 12.61 3.90 -9.81
C THR A 141 12.31 5.36 -10.17
N PRO A 142 13.19 6.06 -10.92
CA PRO A 142 12.90 7.43 -11.37
C PRO A 142 11.59 7.57 -12.15
N ALA A 143 11.24 6.58 -12.99
CA ALA A 143 9.97 6.59 -13.71
C ALA A 143 8.76 6.50 -12.77
N MET A 144 8.85 5.66 -11.73
CA MET A 144 7.82 5.56 -10.69
C MET A 144 7.72 6.86 -9.89
N GLN A 145 8.84 7.48 -9.52
CA GLN A 145 8.85 8.76 -8.80
C GLN A 145 8.13 9.87 -9.58
N VAL A 146 8.32 9.94 -10.90
CA VAL A 146 7.60 10.88 -11.77
C VAL A 146 6.09 10.62 -11.72
N ALA A 147 5.66 9.36 -11.83
CA ALA A 147 4.25 9.00 -11.75
C ALA A 147 3.64 9.33 -10.38
N LEU A 148 4.32 8.98 -9.29
CA LEU A 148 3.89 9.28 -7.91
C LEU A 148 3.78 10.79 -7.68
N HIS A 149 4.75 11.57 -8.18
CA HIS A 149 4.71 13.03 -8.09
C HIS A 149 3.50 13.60 -8.87
N GLN A 150 3.20 13.07 -10.05
CA GLN A 150 2.02 13.48 -10.82
C GLN A 150 0.73 13.13 -10.08
N MET A 151 0.64 11.94 -9.47
CA MET A 151 -0.52 11.54 -8.67
C MET A 151 -0.74 12.46 -7.48
N LEU A 152 0.32 12.78 -6.71
CA LEU A 152 0.23 13.65 -5.53
C LEU A 152 -0.13 15.10 -5.86
N ASN A 153 0.33 15.61 -7.00
CA ASN A 153 0.19 17.01 -7.37
C ASN A 153 -0.83 17.22 -8.49
N CYS A 154 -1.65 16.21 -8.79
CA CYS A 154 -2.62 16.31 -9.88
C CYS A 154 -3.65 17.40 -9.55
N PRO A 155 -3.79 18.46 -10.36
CA PRO A 155 -4.77 19.51 -10.14
C PRO A 155 -6.20 19.07 -10.48
N TYR A 156 -6.35 17.95 -11.19
CA TYR A 156 -7.64 17.34 -11.45
C TYR A 156 -8.06 16.48 -10.26
N GLN A 157 -8.52 17.15 -9.21
CA GLN A 157 -9.48 16.57 -8.28
C GLN A 157 -10.83 16.61 -9.01
N GLY A 158 -11.23 15.46 -9.58
CA GLY A 158 -12.45 15.35 -10.38
C GLY A 158 -13.69 15.91 -9.67
#